data_AF-A0A291TKB8-F1
#
_entry.id   AF-A0A291TKB8-F1
#
_cell.length_a   1.000
_cell.length_b   1.000
_cell.length_c   1.000
_cell.angle_alpha   90.00
_cell.angle_beta   90.00
_cell.angle_gamma   90.00
#
_symmetry.space_group_name_H-M   'P 1'
#
loop_
_entity.id
_entity.type
_entity.pdbx_description
1 polymer ?
#
loop_
_entity_poly.entity_id
_entity_poly.type
_entity_poly.pdbx_seq_one_letter_code
_entity_poly.pdbx_strand_id
1 'polypeptide(L)' 'METRRKKRFIAGAVCPACGKLDNMMLYLEHGVEKVTCVACGDTQVQTPAEVDSLTREAEEVIGVFRP' A
#
# COMPACT_ATOMS: atom_id res chain seq x y z
N MET A 1 8.40 -25.25 -8.91
CA MET A 1 7.88 -24.75 -7.62
C MET A 1 7.07 -23.50 -7.93
N GLU A 2 5.78 -23.64 -8.20
CA GLU A 2 4.90 -22.47 -8.33
C GLU A 2 4.71 -21.88 -6.93
N THR A 3 5.30 -20.71 -6.70
CA THR A 3 5.03 -19.90 -5.51
C THR A 3 3.56 -19.46 -5.56
N ARG A 4 2.67 -20.32 -5.06
CA ARG A 4 1.24 -20.06 -4.89
C ARG A 4 1.10 -18.74 -4.15
N ARG A 5 0.66 -17.69 -4.85
CA ARG A 5 0.40 -16.36 -4.28
C ARG A 5 -0.62 -16.55 -3.13
N LYS A 6 -0.15 -16.50 -1.89
CA LYS A 6 -1.00 -16.63 -0.70
C LYS A 6 -1.72 -15.30 -0.49
N LYS A 7 -3.01 -15.26 -0.84
CA LYS A 7 -3.92 -14.21 -0.38
C LYS A 7 -4.31 -14.56 1.06
N ARG A 8 -4.05 -13.66 2.01
CA ARG A 8 -4.37 -13.79 3.43
C ARG A 8 -5.49 -12.83 3.77
N PHE A 9 -6.46 -13.29 4.54
CA PHE A 9 -7.51 -12.44 5.08
C PHE A 9 -7.11 -11.96 6.47
N ILE A 10 -7.35 -10.69 6.79
CA ILE A 10 -6.99 -10.11 8.09
C ILE A 10 -8.24 -10.07 8.98
N ALA A 11 -8.35 -11.03 9.88
CA ALA A 11 -9.43 -11.07 10.88
C ALA A 11 -9.22 -9.98 11.94
N GLY A 12 -10.29 -9.30 12.34
CA GLY A 12 -10.27 -8.19 13.29
C GLY A 12 -9.81 -6.85 12.72
N ALA A 13 -9.50 -6.77 11.43
CA ALA A 13 -9.14 -5.50 10.80
C ALA A 13 -10.38 -4.67 10.45
N VAL A 14 -10.44 -3.46 10.99
CA VAL A 14 -11.41 -2.43 10.60
C VAL A 14 -10.83 -1.64 9.45
N CYS A 15 -11.55 -1.54 8.34
CA CYS A 15 -11.19 -0.64 7.25
C CYS A 15 -11.26 0.82 7.74
N PRO A 16 -10.17 1.61 7.69
CA PRO A 16 -10.21 3.01 8.09
C PRO A 16 -11.03 3.89 7.13
N ALA A 17 -11.22 3.45 5.88
CA ALA A 17 -11.99 4.20 4.89
C ALA A 17 -13.51 4.05 5.07
N CYS A 18 -14.00 2.84 5.40
CA CYS A 18 -15.44 2.56 5.47
C CYS A 18 -15.93 2.01 6.82
N GLY A 19 -15.04 1.80 7.80
CA GLY A 19 -15.39 1.31 9.14
C GLY A 19 -15.80 -0.16 9.22
N LYS A 20 -15.76 -0.91 8.11
CA LYS A 20 -16.20 -2.31 8.08
C LYS A 20 -15.13 -3.24 8.67
N LEU A 21 -15.56 -4.09 9.59
CA LEU A 21 -14.77 -5.18 10.18
C LEU A 21 -14.58 -6.33 9.18
N ASP A 22 -13.46 -7.03 9.27
CA ASP A 22 -13.24 -8.30 8.53
C ASP A 22 -13.41 -8.14 7.01
N ASN A 23 -12.86 -7.08 6.44
CA ASN A 23 -12.95 -6.83 5.00
C ASN A 23 -11.59 -6.55 4.35
N MET A 24 -10.48 -6.73 5.07
CA MET A 24 -9.14 -6.54 4.52
C MET A 24 -8.53 -7.84 4.01
N MET A 25 -8.00 -7.79 2.78
CA MET A 25 -7.28 -8.86 2.13
C MET A 25 -5.84 -8.44 1.85
N LEU A 26 -4.88 -9.15 2.41
CA LEU A 26 -3.46 -9.00 2.15
C LEU A 26 -3.02 -9.97 1.05
N TYR A 27 -2.33 -9.49 0.05
CA TYR A 27 -1.74 -10.33 -0.99
C TYR A 27 -0.41 -9.77 -1.46
N LEU A 28 0.47 -10.69 -1.87
CA LEU A 28 1.77 -10.34 -2.43
C LEU A 28 1.66 -10.26 -3.95
N GLU A 29 1.94 -9.08 -4.50
CA GLU A 29 1.93 -8.82 -5.93
C GLU A 29 3.29 -8.26 -6.36
N HIS A 30 4.01 -8.97 -7.23
CA HIS A 30 5.34 -8.57 -7.70
C HIS A 30 6.38 -8.31 -6.59
N GLY A 31 6.26 -8.99 -5.44
CA GLY A 31 7.13 -8.79 -4.29
C GLY A 31 6.69 -7.64 -3.37
N VAL A 32 5.57 -6.99 -3.67
CA VAL A 32 5.00 -5.91 -2.87
C VAL A 32 3.77 -6.42 -2.12
N GLU A 33 3.71 -6.16 -0.82
CA GLU A 33 2.55 -6.48 0.01
C GLU A 33 1.46 -5.43 -0.19
N LYS A 34 0.31 -5.87 -0.68
CA LYS A 34 -0.88 -5.02 -0.90
C LYS A 34 -1.99 -5.48 0.02
N VAL A 35 -2.65 -4.52 0.66
CA VAL A 35 -3.82 -4.74 1.51
C VAL A 35 -5.02 -4.05 0.86
N THR A 36 -5.98 -4.82 0.38
CA THR A 36 -7.20 -4.30 -0.25
C THR A 36 -8.42 -4.56 0.62
N CYS A 37 -9.25 -3.55 0.80
CA CYS A 37 -10.57 -3.70 1.37
C CYS A 37 -11.56 -4.18 0.31
N VAL A 38 -12.22 -5.32 0.52
CA VAL A 38 -13.24 -5.82 -0.44
C VAL A 38 -14.54 -5.03 -0.44
N ALA A 39 -14.78 -4.26 0.61
CA ALA A 39 -16.06 -3.61 0.80
C ALA A 39 -16.12 -2.18 0.25
N CYS A 40 -14.99 -1.49 0.12
CA CYS A 40 -14.88 -0.17 -0.53
C CYS A 40 -13.88 -0.16 -1.70
N GLY A 41 -13.06 -1.19 -1.86
CA GLY A 41 -12.04 -1.26 -2.91
C GLY A 41 -10.72 -0.54 -2.58
N ASP A 42 -10.63 0.13 -1.43
CA ASP A 42 -9.39 0.79 -0.99
C ASP A 42 -8.23 -0.18 -0.96
N THR A 43 -7.13 0.16 -1.63
CA THR A 43 -5.91 -0.64 -1.66
C THR A 43 -4.76 0.16 -1.08
N GLN A 44 -4.25 -0.30 0.06
CA GLN A 44 -3.06 0.21 0.72
C GLN A 44 -1.87 -0.62 0.26
N VAL A 45 -0.88 0.03 -0.34
CA VAL A 45 0.37 -0.63 -0.71
C VAL A 45 1.36 -0.39 0.42
N GLN A 46 1.81 -1.45 1.09
CA GLN A 46 2.90 -1.36 2.04
C GLN A 46 4.19 -1.53 1.24
N THR A 47 4.64 -0.45 0.59
CA THR A 47 6.01 -0.41 0.09
C THR A 47 6.94 -0.34 1.30
N PRO A 48 8.01 -1.16 1.36
CA PRO A 48 8.99 -1.05 2.44
C PRO A 48 9.55 0.38 2.47
N ALA A 49 9.80 0.89 3.68
CA ALA A 49 10.07 2.30 4.01
C ALA A 49 11.20 2.99 3.23
N GLU A 50 11.93 2.27 2.37
CA GLU A 50 13.03 2.80 1.55
C GLU A 50 12.55 3.77 0.45
N VAL A 51 11.26 3.73 0.07
CA VAL A 51 10.69 4.66 -0.92
C VAL A 51 10.14 5.97 -0.34
N ASP A 52 9.90 6.08 0.97
CA ASP A 52 9.52 7.36 1.60
C ASP A 52 10.71 8.34 1.58
N SER A 53 11.92 7.81 1.77
CA SER A 53 13.18 8.56 1.69
C SER A 53 13.46 9.13 0.29
N LEU A 54 13.25 8.36 -0.77
CA LEU A 54 13.53 8.81 -2.15
C LEU A 54 12.60 9.93 -2.63
N THR A 55 11.36 9.99 -2.15
CA THR A 55 10.44 11.11 -2.48
C THR A 55 10.83 12.40 -1.77
N ARG A 56 11.42 12.33 -0.57
CA ARG A 56 11.93 13.51 0.15
C ARG A 56 13.23 14.05 -0.44
N GLU A 57 14.06 13.19 -1.03
CA GLU A 57 15.29 13.60 -1.72
C GLU A 57 15.04 14.28 -3.07
N ALA A 58 13.89 14.00 -3.71
CA ALA A 58 13.50 14.62 -4.98
C ALA A 58 12.86 16.03 -4.84
N GLU A 59 12.58 16.49 -3.61
CA GLU A 59 11.95 17.79 -3.34
C GLU A 59 12.97 18.93 -3.10
N GLU A 60 14.29 18.66 -3.20
CA GLU A 60 15.33 19.68 -3.05
C GLU A 60 15.82 20.27 -4.39
N VAL A 61 14.93 20.46 -5.37
CA VAL A 61 15.25 21.29 -6.56
C VAL A 61 14.07 22.17 -6.93
N ILE A 62 13.72 23.11 -6.04
CA ILE A 62 12.98 24.32 -6.44
C ILE A 62 13.98 25.24 -7.15
N GLY A 63 14.22 24.96 -8.43
CA GLY A 63 14.77 25.94 -9.35
C GLY A 63 13.75 27.07 -9.48
N VAL A 64 13.95 28.13 -8.71
CA VAL A 64 13.20 29.39 -8.85
C VAL A 64 13.47 29.93 -10.26
N PHE A 65 12.53 29.65 -11.17
CA PHE A 65 12.47 30.24 -12.49
C PHE A 65 12.19 31.75 -12.33
N ARG A 66 13.23 32.57 -12.50
CA ARG A 66 13.08 34.01 -12.70
C ARG A 66 13.21 34.28 -14.22
N PRO A 67 12.31 35.06 -14.84
CA PRO A 67 12.44 35.46 -16.24
C PRO A 67 13.67 36.34 -16.48
#